data_AF-A0A961GZB8-F1
#
_entry.id   AF-A0A961GZB8-F1
#
_cell.length_a   1.000
_cell.length_b   1.000
_cell.length_c   1.000
_cell.angle_alpha   90.00
_cell.angle_beta   90.00
_cell.angle_gamma   90.00
#
_symmetry.space_group_name_H-M   'P 1'
#
loop_
_entity.id
_entity.type
_entity.pdbx_description
1 polymer ?
#
loop_
_entity_poly.entity_id
_entity_poly.type
_entity_poly.pdbx_seq_one_letter_code
_entity_poly.pdbx_strand_id
1 'polypeptide(L)'
;MNTTPHILRQSLKALAFAGLALAMSNCAAVKKGNYSVHFDPPAKAVKNPANVRVKMSTGAQRVYVMEGNEVLLATPCSVGTASTPTPKGNFTIYSKVANRRRVSSPGAGYPMTFWMEFQSAYGMHWGWVKPYPCTHGCVRLPIKSAQKIFSMVRTGTPLNIAESQPEDATIGKTLPVLDDSSLADPPDSYMLSNKVFEDAAKGKMYY
;
A
#
# COMPACT_ATOMS: atom_id res chain seq x y z
N MET A 1 -66.05 28.02 68.60
CA MET A 1 -66.99 28.29 67.48
C MET A 1 -66.22 28.21 66.18
N ASN A 2 -66.69 27.33 65.27
CA ASN A 2 -66.52 27.23 63.80
C ASN A 2 -65.32 27.97 63.14
N THR A 3 -64.49 27.38 62.27
CA THR A 3 -64.80 26.65 61.02
C THR A 3 -63.55 25.90 60.49
N THR A 4 -63.73 24.65 60.03
CA THR A 4 -63.41 24.04 58.70
C THR A 4 -62.17 24.47 57.84
N PRO A 5 -61.68 23.64 56.90
CA PRO A 5 -60.34 23.03 56.93
C PRO A 5 -59.58 23.12 55.58
N HIS A 6 -58.65 22.18 55.34
CA HIS A 6 -58.04 21.74 54.06
C HIS A 6 -56.65 22.26 53.67
N ILE A 7 -55.66 21.51 54.17
CA ILE A 7 -54.61 20.79 53.43
C ILE A 7 -54.45 21.18 51.95
N LEU A 8 -53.38 21.92 51.65
CA LEU A 8 -52.87 22.10 50.30
C LEU A 8 -51.75 21.09 50.04
N ARG A 9 -52.04 20.08 49.20
CA ARG A 9 -51.03 19.25 48.52
C ARG A 9 -50.45 20.05 47.36
N GLN A 10 -49.13 20.19 47.32
CA GLN A 10 -48.28 20.50 46.16
C GLN A 10 -46.84 20.47 46.69
N SER A 11 -45.81 19.87 46.10
CA SER A 11 -45.62 19.13 44.86
C SER A 11 -44.18 18.60 44.94
N LEU A 12 -43.94 17.34 44.55
CA LEU A 12 -42.59 16.80 44.41
C LEU A 12 -41.80 17.66 43.41
N LYS A 13 -40.60 18.10 43.79
CA LYS A 13 -39.54 18.46 42.84
C LYS A 13 -38.32 17.61 43.16
N ALA A 14 -38.22 16.48 42.47
CA ALA A 14 -37.00 15.70 42.39
C ALA A 14 -35.93 16.57 41.69
N LEU A 15 -34.83 16.87 42.39
CA LEU A 15 -33.63 17.42 41.75
C LEU A 15 -33.02 16.32 40.88
N ALA A 16 -33.23 16.39 39.57
CA ALA A 16 -32.46 15.62 38.61
C ALA A 16 -31.07 16.28 38.50
N PHE A 17 -30.04 15.60 39.01
CA PHE A 17 -28.65 15.92 38.68
C PHE A 17 -28.43 15.67 37.19
N ALA A 18 -28.28 16.74 36.41
CA ALA A 18 -27.81 16.66 35.03
C ALA A 18 -26.32 16.29 35.05
N GLY A 19 -26.03 14.99 34.98
CA GLY A 19 -24.68 14.49 34.71
C GLY A 19 -24.30 14.84 33.28
N LEU A 20 -23.37 15.79 33.12
CA LEU A 20 -22.71 16.08 31.86
C LEU A 20 -21.85 14.87 31.47
N ALA A 21 -22.42 13.95 30.69
CA ALA A 21 -21.66 12.85 30.11
C ALA A 21 -20.66 13.42 29.11
N LEU A 22 -19.37 13.45 29.48
CA LEU A 22 -18.29 13.69 28.54
C LEU A 22 -18.38 12.64 27.44
N ALA A 23 -18.74 13.07 26.22
CA ALA A 23 -18.59 12.27 25.03
C ALA A 23 -17.08 12.06 24.80
N MET A 24 -16.56 10.95 25.30
CA MET A 24 -15.22 10.50 24.94
C MET A 24 -15.24 10.25 23.43
N SER A 25 -14.56 11.12 22.68
CA SER A 25 -14.24 10.88 21.27
C SER A 25 -13.53 9.54 21.19
N ASN A 26 -14.24 8.54 20.70
CA ASN A 26 -13.68 7.24 20.41
C ASN A 26 -12.78 7.43 19.19
N CYS A 27 -11.53 7.85 19.41
CA CYS A 27 -10.48 7.62 18.43
C CYS A 27 -10.40 6.11 18.28
N ALA A 28 -11.07 5.58 17.26
CA ALA A 28 -11.00 4.18 16.92
C ALA A 28 -9.52 3.87 16.70
N ALA A 29 -8.92 3.15 17.65
CA ALA A 29 -7.57 2.63 17.50
C ALA A 29 -7.56 1.83 16.20
N VAL A 30 -6.79 2.30 15.21
CA VAL A 30 -6.59 1.58 13.95
C VAL A 30 -6.10 0.19 14.33
N LYS A 31 -6.89 -0.85 14.03
CA LYS A 31 -6.47 -2.24 14.21
C LYS A 31 -5.09 -2.37 13.55
N LYS A 32 -4.11 -2.90 14.28
CA LYS A 32 -2.73 -3.11 13.85
C LYS A 32 -2.71 -4.15 12.72
N GLY A 33 -3.06 -3.72 11.52
CA GLY A 33 -3.16 -4.54 10.32
C GLY A 33 -1.81 -4.73 9.64
N ASN A 34 -1.73 -5.74 8.77
CA ASN A 34 -0.57 -5.95 7.89
C ASN A 34 -0.63 -4.94 6.74
N TYR A 35 -0.29 -3.68 7.02
CA TYR A 35 -0.31 -2.60 6.03
C TYR A 35 1.01 -2.47 5.28
N SER A 36 0.94 -2.12 4.01
CA SER A 36 2.13 -1.97 3.15
C SER A 36 3.02 -0.81 3.57
N VAL A 37 2.47 0.22 4.21
CA VAL A 37 3.22 1.38 4.73
C VAL A 37 4.20 1.03 5.84
N HIS A 38 3.98 -0.10 6.53
CA HIS A 38 4.85 -0.58 7.60
C HIS A 38 5.67 -1.80 7.17
N PHE A 39 5.37 -2.40 6.01
CA PHE A 39 6.08 -3.57 5.52
C PHE A 39 7.49 -3.20 5.04
N ASP A 40 8.48 -3.87 5.62
CA ASP A 40 9.89 -3.67 5.32
C ASP A 40 10.58 -5.03 5.12
N PRO A 41 10.73 -5.51 3.87
CA PRO A 41 11.32 -6.82 3.65
C PRO A 41 12.84 -6.77 3.89
N PRO A 42 13.44 -7.83 4.45
CA PRO A 42 14.90 -7.94 4.45
C PRO A 42 15.44 -7.90 3.01
N ALA A 43 16.64 -7.35 2.87
CA ALA A 43 17.31 -7.17 1.59
C ALA A 43 18.77 -7.61 1.72
N LYS A 44 19.25 -8.41 0.77
CA LYS A 44 20.67 -8.72 0.62
C LYS A 44 21.32 -7.73 -0.36
N ALA A 45 22.60 -7.46 -0.15
CA ALA A 45 23.37 -6.61 -1.04
C ALA A 45 23.53 -7.26 -2.43
N VAL A 46 23.40 -6.47 -3.48
CA VAL A 46 23.73 -6.87 -4.86
C VAL A 46 25.25 -7.01 -4.97
N LYS A 47 25.73 -8.16 -5.45
CA LYS A 47 27.18 -8.41 -5.63
C LYS A 47 27.60 -8.15 -7.07
N ASN A 48 26.77 -8.55 -8.04
CA ASN A 48 26.96 -8.32 -9.46
C ASN A 48 25.64 -7.86 -10.12
N PRO A 49 25.48 -6.54 -10.36
CA PRO A 49 24.29 -5.99 -11.00
C PRO A 49 23.91 -6.61 -12.36
N ALA A 50 24.87 -7.21 -13.08
CA ALA A 50 24.59 -7.89 -14.35
C ALA A 50 23.83 -9.21 -14.20
N ASN A 51 23.86 -9.81 -13.01
CA ASN A 51 23.16 -11.04 -12.69
C ASN A 51 21.81 -10.79 -12.02
N VAL A 52 21.46 -9.52 -11.76
CA VAL A 52 20.17 -9.17 -11.18
C VAL A 52 19.05 -9.45 -12.17
N ARG A 53 18.02 -10.16 -11.71
CA ARG A 53 16.78 -10.48 -12.44
C ARG A 53 15.60 -10.20 -11.53
N VAL A 54 14.46 -9.84 -12.11
CA VAL A 54 13.20 -9.75 -11.37
C VAL A 54 12.28 -10.88 -11.84
N LYS A 55 11.64 -11.54 -10.89
CA LYS A 55 10.56 -12.50 -11.13
C LYS A 55 9.30 -12.01 -10.47
N MET A 56 8.16 -12.24 -11.11
CA MET A 56 6.86 -11.84 -10.62
C MET A 56 5.85 -12.97 -10.81
N SER A 57 5.12 -13.25 -9.74
CA SER A 57 4.02 -14.20 -9.71
C SER A 57 2.72 -13.43 -9.61
N THR A 58 1.88 -13.48 -10.66
CA THR A 58 0.58 -12.81 -10.66
C THR A 58 -0.43 -13.54 -9.79
N GLY A 59 -0.38 -14.87 -9.74
CA GLY A 59 -1.29 -15.69 -8.94
C GLY A 59 -1.01 -15.60 -7.44
N ALA A 60 0.27 -15.61 -7.06
CA ALA A 60 0.65 -15.42 -5.64
C ALA A 60 0.73 -13.93 -5.23
N GLN A 61 0.67 -13.00 -6.20
CA GLN A 61 0.90 -11.57 -5.98
C GLN A 61 2.22 -11.29 -5.26
N ARG A 62 3.31 -11.79 -5.83
CA ARG A 62 4.68 -11.68 -5.29
C ARG A 62 5.67 -11.17 -6.32
N VAL A 63 6.65 -10.41 -5.85
CA VAL A 63 7.83 -10.00 -6.62
C VAL A 63 9.09 -10.46 -5.90
N TYR A 64 10.04 -10.98 -6.67
CA TYR A 64 11.33 -11.47 -6.23
C TYR A 64 12.44 -10.78 -7.01
N VAL A 65 13.40 -10.19 -6.30
CA VAL A 65 14.67 -9.75 -6.90
C VAL A 65 15.69 -10.85 -6.67
N MET A 66 16.28 -11.32 -7.75
CA MET A 66 17.18 -12.46 -7.79
C MET A 66 18.57 -12.03 -8.23
N GLU A 67 19.60 -12.70 -7.73
CA GLU A 67 20.96 -12.68 -8.30
C GLU A 67 21.43 -14.13 -8.48
N GLY A 68 21.41 -14.60 -9.73
CA GLY A 68 21.51 -16.03 -10.00
C GLY A 68 20.36 -16.79 -9.32
N ASN A 69 20.69 -17.73 -8.43
CA ASN A 69 19.72 -18.53 -7.67
C ASN A 69 19.40 -17.94 -6.29
N GLU A 70 20.03 -16.84 -5.89
CA GLU A 70 19.81 -16.22 -4.59
C GLU A 70 18.67 -15.20 -4.65
N VAL A 71 17.68 -15.34 -3.76
CA VAL A 71 16.68 -14.29 -3.54
C VAL A 71 17.34 -13.18 -2.71
N LEU A 72 17.46 -11.99 -3.31
CA LEU A 72 17.95 -10.79 -2.64
C LEU A 72 16.84 -10.08 -1.85
N LEU A 73 15.63 -10.06 -2.41
CA LEU A 73 14.43 -9.45 -1.80
C LEU A 73 13.18 -10.17 -2.30
N ALA A 74 12.21 -10.37 -1.41
CA ALA A 74 10.88 -10.86 -1.75
C ALA A 74 9.82 -9.94 -1.13
N THR A 75 8.75 -9.63 -1.87
CA THR A 75 7.69 -8.73 -1.40
C THR A 75 6.32 -9.09 -1.94
N PRO A 76 5.23 -8.86 -1.18
CA PRO A 76 3.88 -8.79 -1.73
C PRO A 76 3.74 -7.65 -2.73
N CYS A 77 2.80 -7.78 -3.66
CA CYS A 77 2.41 -6.74 -4.61
C CYS A 77 0.90 -6.79 -4.90
N SER A 78 0.39 -5.81 -5.66
CA SER A 78 -0.90 -5.94 -6.35
C SER A 78 -0.72 -5.85 -7.85
N VAL A 79 -1.54 -6.62 -8.58
CA VAL A 79 -1.48 -6.78 -10.03
C VAL A 79 -2.78 -6.32 -10.70
N GLY A 80 -2.78 -6.33 -12.04
CA GLY A 80 -3.91 -5.96 -12.87
C GLY A 80 -5.10 -6.91 -12.73
N THR A 81 -6.30 -6.35 -12.76
CA THR A 81 -7.58 -7.10 -12.77
C THR A 81 -7.71 -7.99 -14.01
N ALA A 82 -8.71 -8.87 -14.04
CA ALA A 82 -9.00 -9.68 -15.23
C ALA A 82 -9.34 -8.83 -16.48
N SER A 83 -9.94 -7.64 -16.32
CA SER A 83 -10.27 -6.72 -17.42
C SER A 83 -9.05 -5.95 -17.94
N THR A 84 -8.05 -5.71 -17.09
CA THR A 84 -6.82 -5.00 -17.42
C THR A 84 -5.62 -5.70 -16.78
N PRO A 85 -5.28 -6.91 -17.26
CA PRO A 85 -4.32 -7.77 -16.58
C PRO A 85 -2.89 -7.24 -16.68
N THR A 86 -2.07 -7.55 -15.68
CA THR A 86 -0.62 -7.43 -15.82
C THR A 86 -0.15 -8.45 -16.87
N PRO A 87 0.56 -8.04 -17.92
CA PRO A 87 0.93 -8.96 -18.99
C PRO A 87 1.97 -9.97 -18.49
N LYS A 88 1.84 -11.22 -18.91
CA LYS A 88 2.78 -12.31 -18.60
C LYS A 88 3.78 -12.46 -19.75
N GLY A 89 5.00 -12.86 -19.42
CA GLY A 89 6.08 -13.03 -20.39
C GLY A 89 7.43 -12.57 -19.87
N ASN A 90 8.39 -12.48 -20.79
CA ASN A 90 9.73 -11.95 -20.53
C ASN A 90 9.79 -10.49 -21.00
N PHE A 91 10.21 -9.63 -20.09
CA PHE A 91 10.33 -8.19 -20.28
C PHE A 91 11.71 -7.73 -19.85
N THR A 92 11.97 -6.44 -20.09
CA THR A 92 13.15 -5.75 -19.58
C THR A 92 12.69 -4.44 -18.98
N ILE A 93 13.17 -4.11 -17.79
CA ILE A 93 12.97 -2.77 -17.22
C ILE A 93 13.75 -1.80 -18.09
N TYR A 94 13.06 -1.00 -18.90
CA TYR A 94 13.69 -0.12 -19.90
C TYR A 94 13.68 1.36 -19.49
N SER A 95 12.89 1.72 -18.48
CA SER A 95 12.83 3.10 -17.95
C SER A 95 12.64 3.09 -16.44
N LYS A 96 13.26 4.07 -15.78
CA LYS A 96 13.19 4.25 -14.33
C LYS A 96 13.04 5.73 -14.01
N VAL A 97 12.03 6.08 -13.22
CA VAL A 97 11.78 7.47 -12.80
C VAL A 97 11.34 7.48 -11.35
N ALA A 98 12.18 8.00 -10.45
CA ALA A 98 11.86 8.04 -9.03
C ALA A 98 10.60 8.87 -8.75
N ASN A 99 10.51 10.07 -9.32
CA ASN A 99 9.41 11.00 -9.08
C ASN A 99 8.46 11.09 -10.28
N ARG A 100 7.89 9.95 -10.69
CA ARG A 100 6.95 9.93 -11.83
C ARG A 100 5.57 10.41 -11.40
N ARG A 101 4.92 11.17 -12.26
CA ARG A 101 3.48 11.40 -12.21
C ARG A 101 2.78 10.69 -13.37
N ARG A 102 1.54 10.25 -13.16
CA ARG A 102 0.67 9.80 -14.24
C ARG A 102 0.43 10.95 -15.21
N VAL A 103 0.59 10.69 -16.50
CA VAL A 103 0.41 11.70 -17.56
C VAL A 103 -1.00 11.70 -18.13
N SER A 104 -1.63 10.54 -18.23
CA SER A 104 -2.96 10.39 -18.84
C SER A 104 -4.08 10.75 -17.85
N SER A 105 -5.30 10.89 -18.37
CA SER A 105 -6.56 10.94 -17.60
C SER A 105 -7.27 9.57 -17.61
N PRO A 106 -8.18 9.28 -16.64
CA PRO A 106 -8.39 10.00 -15.38
C PRO A 106 -7.22 9.81 -14.38
N GLY A 107 -7.00 10.77 -13.49
CA GLY A 107 -5.93 10.70 -12.48
C GLY A 107 -4.57 11.21 -12.93
N ALA A 108 -4.54 12.12 -13.91
CA ALA A 108 -3.33 12.85 -14.27
C ALA A 108 -2.75 13.55 -13.03
N GLY A 109 -1.42 13.55 -12.91
CA GLY A 109 -0.72 14.11 -11.75
C GLY A 109 -0.54 13.16 -10.57
N TYR A 110 -1.28 12.03 -10.52
CA TYR A 110 -1.13 11.04 -9.44
C TYR A 110 0.31 10.51 -9.36
N PRO A 111 0.93 10.46 -8.17
CA PRO A 111 2.31 10.05 -8.00
C PRO A 111 2.48 8.54 -8.20
N MET A 112 3.45 8.16 -9.02
CA MET A 112 3.84 6.78 -9.30
C MET A 112 5.30 6.59 -8.89
N THR A 113 5.59 6.83 -7.61
CA THR A 113 6.95 6.89 -7.08
C THR A 113 7.70 5.57 -7.29
N PHE A 114 9.00 5.66 -7.57
CA PHE A 114 9.86 4.53 -7.91
C PHE A 114 9.37 3.75 -9.14
N TRP A 115 8.97 4.46 -10.18
CA TRP A 115 8.50 3.87 -11.43
C TRP A 115 9.60 3.06 -12.13
N MET A 116 9.28 1.82 -12.49
CA MET A 116 10.12 0.89 -13.24
C MET A 116 9.30 0.32 -14.40
N GLU A 117 9.45 0.89 -15.59
CA GLU A 117 8.68 0.55 -16.79
C GLU A 117 9.24 -0.69 -17.48
N PHE A 118 8.36 -1.64 -17.83
CA PHE A 118 8.75 -2.89 -18.50
C PHE A 118 7.96 -3.16 -19.80
N GLN A 119 6.84 -2.48 -20.00
CA GLN A 119 6.12 -2.38 -21.27
C GLN A 119 5.49 -0.97 -21.37
N SER A 120 5.22 -0.46 -22.56
CA SER A 120 4.62 0.88 -22.74
C SER A 120 3.38 1.04 -21.86
N ALA A 121 3.41 2.01 -20.93
CA ALA A 121 2.37 2.29 -19.93
C ALA A 121 2.18 1.25 -18.81
N TYR A 122 3.04 0.22 -18.73
CA TYR A 122 3.05 -0.77 -17.65
C TYR A 122 4.38 -0.71 -16.88
N GLY A 123 4.26 -0.58 -15.57
CA GLY A 123 5.42 -0.52 -14.69
C GLY A 123 5.13 -1.00 -13.28
N MET A 124 6.20 -1.29 -12.55
CA MET A 124 6.17 -1.46 -11.10
C MET A 124 6.38 -0.08 -10.46
N HIS A 125 5.65 0.21 -9.39
CA HIS A 125 5.82 1.43 -8.61
C HIS A 125 5.20 1.27 -7.22
N TRP A 126 5.45 2.24 -6.33
CA TRP A 126 4.71 2.29 -5.07
C TRP A 126 3.20 2.50 -5.31
N GLY A 127 2.37 1.83 -4.53
CA GLY A 127 0.96 2.16 -4.36
C GLY A 127 0.31 1.26 -3.31
N TRP A 128 -0.97 1.50 -3.00
CA TRP A 128 -1.73 0.66 -2.08
C TRP A 128 -1.76 -0.81 -2.53
N VAL A 129 -1.39 -1.70 -1.62
CA VAL A 129 -1.33 -3.14 -1.83
C VAL A 129 -2.55 -3.77 -1.19
N LYS A 130 -3.20 -4.62 -1.98
CA LYS A 130 -4.42 -5.36 -1.65
C LYS A 130 -4.21 -6.85 -1.90
N PRO A 131 -4.94 -7.72 -1.19
CA PRO A 131 -4.79 -9.17 -1.30
C PRO A 131 -5.41 -9.76 -2.58
N TYR A 132 -5.92 -8.90 -3.47
CA TYR A 132 -6.53 -9.27 -4.75
C TYR A 132 -6.07 -8.33 -5.87
N PRO A 133 -6.18 -8.76 -7.15
CA PRO A 133 -5.89 -7.90 -8.29
C PRO A 133 -6.78 -6.66 -8.32
N CYS A 134 -6.18 -5.47 -8.44
CA CYS A 134 -6.90 -4.20 -8.25
C CYS A 134 -6.38 -3.03 -9.09
N THR A 135 -5.46 -3.29 -10.03
CA THR A 135 -4.86 -2.22 -10.86
C THR A 135 -5.30 -2.33 -12.32
N HIS A 136 -4.90 -1.35 -13.11
CA HIS A 136 -5.04 -1.35 -14.57
C HIS A 136 -3.81 -1.94 -15.28
N GLY A 137 -3.19 -2.97 -14.67
CA GLY A 137 -2.04 -3.69 -15.23
C GLY A 137 -0.69 -3.32 -14.60
N CYS A 138 -0.55 -2.10 -14.06
CA CYS A 138 0.63 -1.72 -13.28
C CYS A 138 0.74 -2.56 -12.00
N VAL A 139 1.95 -2.68 -11.47
CA VAL A 139 2.21 -3.50 -10.28
C VAL A 139 2.53 -2.60 -9.12
N ARG A 140 1.68 -2.62 -8.10
CA ARG A 140 1.84 -1.80 -6.88
C ARG A 140 2.66 -2.54 -5.85
N LEU A 141 3.60 -1.84 -5.25
CA LEU A 141 4.55 -2.35 -4.25
C LEU A 141 4.44 -1.55 -2.94
N PRO A 142 4.73 -2.18 -1.79
CA PRO A 142 4.98 -1.45 -0.54
C PRO A 142 6.09 -0.43 -0.73
N ILE A 143 6.03 0.72 -0.03
CA ILE A 143 6.94 1.85 -0.30
C ILE A 143 8.42 1.48 -0.14
N LYS A 144 8.75 0.80 0.96
CA LYS A 144 10.13 0.37 1.23
C LYS A 144 10.60 -0.70 0.25
N SER A 145 9.71 -1.60 -0.17
CA SER A 145 10.00 -2.57 -1.23
C SER A 145 10.27 -1.87 -2.56
N ALA A 146 9.43 -0.92 -2.95
CA ALA A 146 9.60 -0.16 -4.19
C ALA A 146 10.95 0.57 -4.21
N GLN A 147 11.31 1.24 -3.12
CA GLN A 147 12.59 1.92 -2.97
C GLN A 147 13.79 0.97 -3.10
N LYS A 148 13.75 -0.17 -2.40
CA LYS A 148 14.81 -1.19 -2.45
C LYS A 148 14.95 -1.84 -3.82
N ILE A 149 13.84 -2.23 -4.44
CA ILE A 149 13.85 -2.81 -5.79
C ILE A 149 14.39 -1.78 -6.76
N PHE A 150 13.95 -0.53 -6.67
CA PHE A 150 14.42 0.55 -7.53
C PHE A 150 15.93 0.78 -7.39
N SER A 151 16.54 0.62 -6.22
CA SER A 151 18.00 0.73 -6.08
C SER A 151 18.75 -0.50 -6.60
N MET A 152 18.16 -1.69 -6.51
CA MET A 152 18.77 -2.95 -6.96
C MET A 152 18.73 -3.15 -8.48
N VAL A 153 17.65 -2.73 -9.14
CA VAL A 153 17.47 -2.93 -10.58
C VAL A 153 18.06 -1.77 -11.39
N ARG A 154 18.42 -2.05 -12.64
CA ARG A 154 18.91 -1.06 -13.61
C ARG A 154 18.07 -1.11 -14.87
N THR A 155 18.17 -0.07 -15.70
CA THR A 155 17.71 -0.17 -17.08
C THR A 155 18.44 -1.34 -17.75
N GLY A 156 17.70 -2.22 -18.41
CA GLY A 156 18.22 -3.48 -18.92
C GLY A 156 18.04 -4.69 -17.99
N THR A 157 17.56 -4.53 -16.76
CA THR A 157 17.29 -5.67 -15.86
C THR A 157 16.15 -6.52 -16.44
N PRO A 158 16.37 -7.82 -16.68
CA PRO A 158 15.32 -8.73 -17.14
C PRO A 158 14.26 -8.95 -16.07
N LEU A 159 13.01 -9.02 -16.51
CA LEU A 159 11.83 -9.27 -15.70
C LEU A 159 11.03 -10.42 -16.31
N ASN A 160 10.80 -11.48 -15.54
CA ASN A 160 9.87 -12.54 -15.92
C ASN A 160 8.57 -12.40 -15.11
N ILE A 161 7.43 -12.34 -15.80
CA ILE A 161 6.10 -12.29 -15.20
C ILE A 161 5.36 -13.56 -15.60
N ALA A 162 4.89 -14.33 -14.62
CA ALA A 162 4.18 -15.59 -14.84
C ALA A 162 3.05 -15.75 -13.82
N GLU A 163 2.20 -16.76 -14.03
CA GLU A 163 1.15 -17.09 -13.06
C GLU A 163 1.72 -17.51 -11.71
N SER A 164 2.80 -18.30 -11.75
CA SER A 164 3.55 -18.73 -10.57
C SER A 164 5.05 -18.64 -10.82
N GLN A 165 5.81 -18.54 -9.73
CA GLN A 165 7.27 -18.61 -9.73
C GLN A 165 7.73 -19.71 -8.77
N PRO A 166 8.86 -20.38 -9.01
CA PRO A 166 9.40 -21.37 -8.07
C PRO A 166 9.57 -20.84 -6.64
N GLU A 167 9.89 -19.55 -6.52
CA GLU A 167 10.06 -18.86 -5.24
C GLU A 167 8.77 -18.79 -4.40
N ASP A 168 7.58 -18.96 -5.01
CA ASP A 168 6.29 -19.01 -4.32
C ASP A 168 6.26 -20.14 -3.28
N ALA A 169 6.84 -21.30 -3.60
CA ALA A 169 6.86 -22.48 -2.73
C ALA A 169 7.89 -22.40 -1.58
N THR A 170 8.78 -21.41 -1.61
CA THR A 170 9.90 -21.26 -0.66
C THR A 170 9.72 -20.02 0.21
N ILE A 171 10.28 -18.87 -0.17
CA ILE A 171 10.17 -17.62 0.57
C ILE A 171 8.81 -16.94 0.34
N GLY A 172 8.17 -17.15 -0.81
CA GLY A 172 6.89 -16.54 -1.15
C GLY A 172 5.77 -16.87 -0.16
N LYS A 173 5.67 -18.15 0.24
CA LYS A 173 4.68 -18.64 1.21
C LYS A 173 4.86 -18.08 2.63
N THR A 174 6.04 -17.56 2.97
CA THR A 174 6.30 -16.98 4.30
C THR A 174 5.99 -15.49 4.36
N LEU A 175 5.75 -14.85 3.20
CA LEU A 175 5.42 -13.43 3.16
C LEU A 175 3.99 -13.19 3.63
N PRO A 176 3.75 -12.10 4.39
CA PRO A 176 2.41 -11.76 4.84
C PRO A 176 1.50 -11.41 3.67
N VAL A 177 0.20 -11.54 3.90
CA VAL A 177 -0.81 -10.90 3.07
C VAL A 177 -0.99 -9.47 3.55
N LEU A 178 -0.78 -8.50 2.67
CA LEU A 178 -0.97 -7.07 2.96
C LEU A 178 -2.34 -6.63 2.47
N ASP A 179 -3.01 -5.78 3.24
CA ASP A 179 -4.30 -5.22 2.87
C ASP A 179 -4.45 -3.78 3.34
N ASP A 180 -4.25 -2.85 2.42
CA ASP A 180 -4.42 -1.41 2.65
C ASP A 180 -5.87 -0.96 2.43
N SER A 181 -6.83 -1.86 2.16
CA SER A 181 -8.20 -1.47 1.78
C SER A 181 -8.97 -0.70 2.86
N SER A 182 -8.56 -0.80 4.12
CA SER A 182 -9.13 -0.06 5.25
C SER A 182 -8.41 1.25 5.56
N LEU A 183 -7.28 1.54 4.91
CA LEU A 183 -6.61 2.83 5.04
C LEU A 183 -7.40 3.89 4.28
N ALA A 184 -7.49 5.09 4.84
CA ALA A 184 -8.04 6.22 4.13
C ALA A 184 -7.11 6.65 2.97
N ASP A 185 -7.67 7.26 1.94
CA ASP A 185 -6.80 7.87 0.93
C ASP A 185 -6.21 9.18 1.49
N PRO A 186 -4.92 9.46 1.25
CA PRO A 186 -4.32 10.75 1.53
C PRO A 186 -5.04 11.84 0.76
N PRO A 187 -5.13 13.07 1.30
CA PRO A 187 -5.80 14.16 0.60
C PRO A 187 -5.09 14.50 -0.71
N ASP A 188 -5.84 14.96 -1.71
CA ASP A 188 -5.29 15.38 -3.00
C ASP A 188 -4.22 16.47 -2.85
N SER A 189 -4.36 17.36 -1.86
CA SER A 189 -3.36 18.37 -1.53
C SER A 189 -1.99 17.77 -1.21
N TYR A 190 -1.94 16.58 -0.61
CA TYR A 190 -0.71 15.82 -0.39
C TYR A 190 -0.26 15.13 -1.68
N MET A 191 -1.15 14.36 -2.31
CA MET A 191 -0.82 13.52 -3.47
C MET A 191 -0.36 14.32 -4.70
N LEU A 192 -0.88 15.53 -4.88
CA LEU A 192 -0.53 16.42 -5.99
C LEU A 192 0.70 17.30 -5.67
N SER A 193 1.14 17.38 -4.42
CA SER A 193 2.32 18.14 -4.02
C SER A 193 3.63 17.38 -4.26
N ASN A 194 4.78 18.04 -4.10
CA ASN A 194 6.09 17.38 -4.11
C ASN A 194 6.39 16.64 -2.79
N LYS A 195 5.65 16.93 -1.72
CA LYS A 195 5.84 16.30 -0.41
C LYS A 195 5.71 14.78 -0.47
N VAL A 196 4.84 14.27 -1.34
CA VAL A 196 4.69 12.82 -1.56
C VAL A 196 6.00 12.16 -2.01
N PHE A 197 6.79 12.85 -2.84
CA PHE A 197 8.08 12.34 -3.30
C PHE A 197 9.17 12.48 -2.24
N GLU A 198 9.17 13.57 -1.47
CA GLU A 198 10.09 13.78 -0.35
C GLU A 198 9.91 12.74 0.76
N ASP A 199 8.66 12.37 1.06
CA ASP A 199 8.34 11.33 2.05
C ASP A 199 8.68 9.94 1.50
N ALA A 200 8.34 9.68 0.23
CA ALA A 200 8.66 8.42 -0.42
C ALA A 200 10.18 8.16 -0.48
N ALA A 201 10.99 9.19 -0.71
CA ALA A 201 12.45 9.10 -0.66
C ALA A 201 12.98 8.67 0.73
N LYS A 202 12.21 8.91 1.78
CA LYS A 202 12.50 8.49 3.17
C LYS A 202 11.85 7.14 3.52
N GLY A 203 11.24 6.45 2.54
CA GLY A 203 10.53 5.20 2.74
C GLY A 203 9.24 5.36 3.56
N LYS A 204 8.63 6.55 3.55
CA LYS A 204 7.39 6.88 4.26
C LYS A 204 6.31 7.30 3.28
N MET A 205 5.04 7.13 3.67
CA MET A 205 3.89 7.59 2.89
C MET A 205 2.75 7.93 3.83
N TYR A 206 2.39 9.22 3.92
CA TYR A 206 1.26 9.83 4.66
C TYR A 206 1.02 9.38 6.14
N TYR A 207 0.92 8.08 6.38
CA TYR A 207 0.82 7.34 7.65
C TYR A 207 2.15 7.15 8.38
#